data_AF-A0A6G6Y1Z4-F1
#
_entry.id   AF-A0A6G6Y1Z4-F1
#
_cell.length_a   1.000
_cell.length_b   1.000
_cell.length_c   1.000
_cell.angle_alpha   90.00
_cell.angle_beta   90.00
_cell.angle_gamma   90.00
#
_symmetry.space_group_name_H-M   'P 1'
#
loop_
_entity.id
_entity.type
_entity.pdbx_description
1 polymer ?
#
loop_
_entity_poly.entity_id
_entity_poly.type
_entity_poly.pdbx_seq_one_letter_code
_entity_poly.pdbx_strand_id
1 'polypeptide(L)'
;MAVGPRGWTVGPFLCLWLSAFDRHGPILIGMIRRDRETVRVVGRAGSDLNGMIAFILLIPVMAWTVTMAHRSGQYFTPLGYLTIFLLFGAGLPWMLWYHHRHRKDAAPLVRFVQDAITDSSAKLRRMMSSTAFDESLRLDIGGVAHGGPCNGEDVYNGLLRGDFVILSRDDDHFFQTIPHGGGYRVEMREGREAPLLRAWRADSPGAAGEIFALAHTLDAMVAYGSGRPLPEFLVWKEIAI
;
A
#
# COMPACT_ATOMS: atom_id res chain seq x y z
N MET A 1 -12.96 -11.21 -11.28
CA MET A 1 -13.14 -9.91 -11.97
C MET A 1 -12.23 -8.89 -11.32
N ALA A 2 -11.29 -8.32 -12.07
CA ALA A 2 -10.35 -7.34 -11.54
C ALA A 2 -11.09 -6.06 -11.14
N VAL A 3 -11.09 -5.73 -9.84
CA VAL A 3 -11.64 -4.48 -9.33
C VAL A 3 -10.51 -3.47 -9.22
N GLY A 4 -10.31 -2.67 -10.26
CA GLY A 4 -9.39 -1.53 -10.22
C GLY A 4 -9.94 -0.37 -9.37
N PRO A 5 -9.10 0.59 -8.97
CA PRO A 5 -9.54 1.79 -8.26
C PRO A 5 -10.55 2.58 -9.11
N ARG A 6 -11.69 2.91 -8.51
CA ARG A 6 -12.79 3.69 -9.10
C ARG A 6 -12.89 5.01 -8.35
N GLY A 7 -13.43 6.04 -8.99
CA GLY A 7 -13.50 7.34 -8.35
C GLY A 7 -14.23 8.39 -9.14
N TRP A 8 -14.33 9.57 -8.52
CA TRP A 8 -14.72 10.80 -9.20
C TRP A 8 -13.76 11.93 -8.83
N THR A 9 -13.64 12.89 -9.73
CA THR A 9 -12.93 14.15 -9.53
C THR A 9 -13.90 15.30 -9.77
N VAL A 10 -13.98 16.24 -8.83
CA VAL A 10 -14.84 17.43 -8.93
C VAL A 10 -13.98 18.63 -8.54
N GLY A 11 -13.57 19.41 -9.53
CA GLY A 11 -12.66 20.54 -9.33
C GLY A 11 -11.33 20.08 -8.69
N PRO A 12 -10.88 20.70 -7.57
CA PRO A 12 -9.68 20.27 -6.89
C PRO A 12 -9.89 19.04 -6.01
N PHE A 13 -11.09 18.48 -5.90
CA PHE A 13 -11.37 17.35 -5.02
C PHE A 13 -11.34 16.03 -5.79
N LEU A 14 -10.79 14.99 -5.18
CA LEU A 14 -10.80 13.63 -5.69
C LEU A 14 -11.30 12.65 -4.62
N CYS A 15 -12.10 11.69 -5.04
CA CYS A 15 -12.55 10.58 -4.22
C CYS A 15 -12.30 9.29 -4.98
N LEU A 16 -11.53 8.38 -4.40
CA LEU A 16 -11.20 7.08 -4.98
C LEU A 16 -11.59 5.97 -4.01
N TRP A 17 -12.01 4.82 -4.51
CA TRP A 17 -12.34 3.65 -3.72
C TRP A 17 -12.03 2.38 -4.50
N LEU A 18 -11.66 1.31 -3.80
CA LEU A 18 -11.49 -0.01 -4.41
C LEU A 18 -12.84 -0.70 -4.62
N SER A 19 -13.78 -0.54 -3.69
CA SER A 19 -15.15 -1.06 -3.79
C SER A 19 -16.12 -0.09 -3.14
N ALA A 20 -17.23 0.20 -3.82
CA ALA A 20 -18.28 1.10 -3.31
C ALA A 20 -19.22 0.39 -2.33
N PHE A 21 -19.30 -0.94 -2.41
CA PHE A 21 -20.29 -1.76 -1.69
C PHE A 21 -19.66 -2.68 -0.65
N ASP A 22 -18.34 -2.86 -0.71
CA ASP A 22 -17.65 -3.60 0.33
C ASP A 22 -17.45 -2.68 1.53
N ARG A 23 -17.98 -3.08 2.69
CA ARG A 23 -18.04 -2.25 3.91
C ARG A 23 -16.66 -1.90 4.44
N HIS A 24 -15.61 -2.49 3.88
CA HIS A 24 -14.21 -2.34 4.30
C HIS A 24 -13.31 -1.85 3.16
N GLY A 25 -13.90 -1.46 2.01
CA GLY A 25 -13.15 -0.90 0.90
C GLY A 25 -12.51 0.44 1.31
N PRO A 26 -11.18 0.60 1.20
CA PRO A 26 -10.55 1.88 1.52
C PRO A 26 -11.07 2.97 0.57
N ILE A 27 -11.49 4.10 1.14
CA ILE A 27 -11.88 5.31 0.39
C ILE A 27 -10.80 6.35 0.56
N LEU A 28 -10.15 6.80 -0.50
CA LEU A 28 -9.21 7.91 -0.48
C LEU A 28 -9.94 9.19 -0.87
N ILE A 29 -9.96 10.16 0.04
CA ILE A 29 -10.45 11.51 -0.25
C ILE A 29 -9.24 12.44 -0.26
N GLY A 30 -9.05 13.16 -1.35
CA GLY A 30 -7.91 14.04 -1.56
C GLY A 30 -8.29 15.37 -2.19
N MET A 31 -7.38 16.32 -2.07
CA MET A 31 -7.42 17.61 -2.72
C MET A 31 -6.16 17.79 -3.55
N ILE A 32 -6.35 18.06 -4.84
CA ILE A 32 -5.33 18.47 -5.79
C ILE A 32 -5.06 19.95 -5.55
N ARG A 33 -3.87 20.25 -5.04
CA ARG A 33 -3.35 21.62 -4.93
C ARG A 33 -2.31 21.83 -6.02
N ARG A 34 -2.48 22.88 -6.80
CA ARG A 34 -1.46 23.34 -7.74
C ARG A 34 -0.69 24.46 -7.08
N ASP A 35 0.55 24.20 -6.73
CA ASP A 35 1.51 25.25 -6.43
C ASP A 35 2.22 25.64 -7.72
N ARG A 36 2.78 26.86 -7.80
CA ARG A 36 3.20 27.51 -9.07
C ARG A 36 4.05 26.65 -10.02
N GLU A 37 4.76 25.64 -9.49
CA GLU A 37 5.57 24.69 -10.25
C GLU A 37 5.25 23.21 -10.01
N THR A 38 4.41 22.86 -9.03
CA THR A 38 4.13 21.45 -8.68
C THR A 38 2.66 21.18 -8.41
N VAL A 39 2.15 20.06 -8.90
CA VAL A 39 0.83 19.54 -8.52
C VAL A 39 1.02 18.59 -7.36
N ARG A 40 0.51 18.96 -6.18
CA ARG A 40 0.53 18.12 -4.97
C ARG A 40 -0.88 17.66 -4.67
N VAL A 41 -1.04 16.36 -4.48
CA VAL A 41 -2.28 15.80 -3.94
C VAL A 41 -2.13 15.58 -2.44
N VAL A 42 -3.01 16.19 -1.67
CA VAL A 42 -3.08 16.03 -0.20
C VAL A 42 -4.38 15.33 0.12
N GLY A 43 -4.33 14.16 0.75
CA GLY A 43 -5.52 13.39 1.06
C GLY A 43 -5.41 12.51 2.29
N ARG A 44 -6.54 11.93 2.66
CA ARG A 44 -6.70 10.95 3.74
C ARG A 44 -7.32 9.69 3.16
N ALA A 45 -6.90 8.55 3.70
CA ALA A 45 -7.31 7.24 3.25
C ALA A 45 -8.31 6.61 4.24
N GLY A 46 -9.21 5.75 3.77
CA GLY A 46 -10.54 5.55 4.36
C GLY A 46 -10.60 4.97 5.77
N SER A 47 -9.57 4.23 6.20
CA SER A 47 -9.53 3.74 7.60
C SER A 47 -9.38 4.90 8.60
N ASP A 48 -8.65 5.95 8.24
CA ASP A 48 -8.54 7.19 9.02
C ASP A 48 -9.87 7.99 8.95
N LEU A 49 -10.62 7.89 7.84
CA LEU A 49 -11.84 8.66 7.63
C LEU A 49 -13.02 8.14 8.47
N ASN A 50 -13.22 6.82 8.56
CA ASN A 50 -14.30 6.24 9.36
C ASN A 50 -14.11 6.53 10.86
N GLY A 51 -12.88 6.38 11.37
CA GLY A 51 -12.57 6.74 12.76
C GLY A 51 -12.75 8.23 13.03
N MET A 52 -12.36 9.09 12.09
CA MET A 52 -12.51 10.54 12.21
C MET A 52 -13.98 11.00 12.13
N ILE A 53 -14.78 10.43 11.22
CA ILE A 53 -16.22 10.72 11.13
C ILE A 53 -16.94 10.26 12.38
N ALA A 54 -16.67 9.02 12.84
CA ALA A 54 -17.22 8.51 14.09
C ALA A 54 -16.84 9.42 15.27
N PHE A 55 -15.59 9.88 15.33
CA PHE A 55 -15.12 10.83 16.33
C PHE A 55 -15.88 12.17 16.29
N ILE A 56 -15.99 12.79 15.11
CA ILE A 56 -16.70 14.07 14.92
C ILE A 56 -18.17 13.94 15.32
N LEU A 57 -18.82 12.82 14.98
CA LEU A 57 -20.20 12.54 15.36
C LEU A 57 -20.35 12.24 16.86
N LEU A 58 -19.30 11.75 17.52
CA LEU A 58 -19.32 11.51 18.96
C LEU A 58 -19.25 12.81 19.78
N ILE A 59 -18.57 13.85 19.28
CA ILE A 59 -18.42 15.15 19.95
C ILE A 59 -19.76 15.78 20.38
N PRO A 60 -20.78 15.92 19.51
CA PRO A 60 -22.06 16.48 19.93
C PRO A 60 -22.79 15.58 20.94
N VAL A 61 -22.65 14.26 20.84
CA VAL A 61 -23.19 13.33 21.85
C VAL A 61 -22.49 13.53 23.19
N MET A 62 -21.17 13.75 23.20
CA MET A 62 -20.41 14.11 24.41
C MET A 62 -20.88 15.42 25.03
N ALA A 63 -20.99 16.47 24.21
CA ALA A 63 -21.44 17.76 24.68
C ALA A 63 -22.86 17.66 25.28
N TRP A 64 -23.74 16.88 24.63
CA TRP A 64 -25.09 16.63 25.11
C TRP A 64 -25.11 15.88 26.44
N THR A 65 -24.37 14.77 26.57
CA THR A 65 -24.35 13.97 27.81
C THR A 65 -23.77 14.75 28.99
N VAL A 66 -22.70 15.52 28.78
CA VAL A 66 -22.12 16.41 29.79
C VAL A 66 -23.13 17.50 30.20
N THR A 67 -23.82 18.11 29.24
CA THR A 67 -24.82 19.16 29.52
C THR A 67 -26.02 18.60 30.28
N MET A 68 -26.52 17.42 29.91
CA MET A 68 -27.60 16.75 30.62
C MET A 68 -27.18 16.33 32.04
N ALA A 69 -25.96 15.81 32.19
CA ALA A 69 -25.40 15.45 33.49
C ALA A 69 -25.24 16.68 34.41
N HIS A 70 -24.83 17.82 33.86
CA HIS A 70 -24.72 19.07 34.61
C HIS A 70 -26.11 19.59 35.06
N ARG A 71 -27.11 19.50 34.18
CA ARG A 71 -28.48 19.96 34.48
C ARG A 71 -29.22 19.07 35.47
N SER A 72 -28.96 17.75 35.49
CA SER A 72 -29.64 16.82 36.40
C SER A 72 -29.05 16.81 37.80
N GLY A 73 -27.87 17.40 38.02
CA GLY A 73 -27.17 17.41 39.32
C GLY A 73 -26.76 16.03 39.84
N GLN A 74 -27.03 14.96 39.09
CA GLN A 74 -26.98 13.56 39.57
C GLN A 74 -25.67 12.82 39.29
N TYR A 75 -24.66 13.46 38.69
CA TYR A 75 -23.44 12.76 38.25
C TYR A 75 -22.12 13.36 38.75
N PHE A 76 -22.14 14.16 39.81
CA PHE A 76 -20.93 14.44 40.61
C PHE A 76 -20.54 13.26 41.53
N THR A 77 -20.98 12.04 41.21
CA THR A 77 -20.54 10.82 41.86
C THR A 77 -19.26 10.30 41.20
N PRO A 78 -18.30 9.73 41.95
CA PRO A 78 -17.05 9.20 41.40
C PRO A 78 -17.26 8.22 40.23
N LEU A 79 -18.38 7.49 40.26
CA LEU A 79 -18.76 6.52 39.23
C LEU A 79 -19.08 7.18 37.88
N GLY A 80 -19.70 8.36 37.88
CA GLY A 80 -19.99 9.14 36.67
C GLY A 80 -18.72 9.61 35.99
N TYR A 81 -17.78 10.16 36.76
CA TYR A 81 -16.45 10.54 36.27
C TYR A 81 -15.66 9.35 35.72
N LEU A 82 -15.71 8.20 36.41
CA LEU A 82 -15.08 6.98 35.92
C LEU A 82 -15.67 6.49 34.59
N THR A 83 -16.99 6.57 34.43
CA THR A 83 -17.67 6.16 33.19
C THR A 83 -17.28 7.07 32.04
N ILE A 84 -17.29 8.40 32.25
CA ILE A 84 -16.83 9.40 31.27
C ILE A 84 -15.36 9.14 30.93
N PHE A 85 -14.51 8.90 31.92
CA PHE A 85 -13.09 8.61 31.71
C PHE A 85 -12.85 7.31 30.94
N LEU A 86 -13.58 6.23 31.21
CA LEU A 86 -13.43 4.98 30.46
C LEU A 86 -13.91 5.13 29.02
N LEU A 87 -15.06 5.78 28.81
CA LEU A 87 -15.63 5.95 27.47
C LEU A 87 -14.78 6.88 26.59
N PHE A 88 -14.30 7.99 27.16
CA PHE A 88 -13.63 9.05 26.40
C PHE A 88 -12.12 9.12 26.62
N GLY A 89 -11.63 8.76 27.80
CA GLY A 89 -10.19 8.70 28.09
C GLY A 89 -9.54 7.45 27.52
N ALA A 90 -10.17 6.27 27.66
CA ALA A 90 -9.62 5.00 27.18
C ALA A 90 -10.24 4.53 25.86
N GLY A 91 -11.57 4.63 25.72
CA GLY A 91 -12.29 4.17 24.54
C GLY A 91 -11.90 4.90 23.26
N LEU A 92 -11.69 6.22 23.33
CA LEU A 92 -11.30 7.03 22.17
C LEU A 92 -9.89 6.70 21.64
N PRO A 93 -8.82 6.70 22.47
CA PRO A 93 -7.50 6.25 22.01
C PRO A 93 -7.51 4.82 21.49
N TRP A 94 -8.26 3.92 22.14
CA TRP A 94 -8.40 2.54 21.67
C TRP A 94 -9.03 2.46 20.28
N MET A 95 -10.13 3.19 20.05
CA MET A 95 -10.82 3.23 18.76
C MET A 95 -9.94 3.84 17.67
N LEU A 96 -9.25 4.95 17.96
CA LEU A 96 -8.30 5.56 17.04
C LEU A 96 -7.12 4.62 16.72
N TRP A 97 -6.59 3.92 17.73
CA TRP A 97 -5.53 2.94 17.55
C TRP A 97 -5.98 1.74 16.70
N TYR A 98 -7.17 1.21 16.99
CA TYR A 98 -7.77 0.12 16.23
C TYR A 98 -7.94 0.50 14.75
N HIS A 99 -8.51 1.68 14.46
CA HIS A 99 -8.65 2.16 13.08
C HIS A 99 -7.32 2.49 12.40
N HIS A 100 -6.32 2.96 13.16
CA HIS A 100 -4.97 3.18 12.67
C HIS A 100 -4.27 1.88 12.25
N ARG A 101 -4.56 0.75 12.92
CA ARG A 101 -4.00 -0.56 12.55
C ARG A 101 -4.41 -1.00 11.14
N HIS A 102 -5.59 -0.59 10.68
CA HIS A 102 -6.15 -0.88 9.36
C HIS A 102 -5.69 0.09 8.26
N ARG A 103 -4.77 1.00 8.57
CA ARG A 103 -4.29 2.01 7.61
C ARG A 103 -3.56 1.44 6.41
N LYS A 104 -3.06 0.19 6.52
CA LYS A 104 -2.39 -0.54 5.44
C LYS A 104 -3.33 -0.84 4.27
N ASP A 105 -4.63 -0.94 4.52
CA ASP A 105 -5.61 -1.35 3.52
C ASP A 105 -5.75 -0.31 2.40
N ALA A 106 -5.44 0.96 2.69
CA ALA A 106 -5.52 2.04 1.72
C ALA A 106 -4.21 2.32 0.96
N ALA A 107 -3.14 1.57 1.24
CA ALA A 107 -1.87 1.70 0.55
C ALA A 107 -1.97 1.59 -0.99
N PRO A 108 -2.80 0.70 -1.58
CA PRO A 108 -2.93 0.59 -3.03
C PRO A 108 -3.48 1.87 -3.69
N LEU A 109 -4.41 2.57 -3.03
CA LEU A 109 -4.98 3.82 -3.54
C LEU A 109 -4.00 4.99 -3.47
N VAL A 110 -3.21 5.06 -2.40
CA VAL A 110 -2.16 6.08 -2.27
C VAL A 110 -1.10 5.89 -3.35
N ARG A 111 -0.69 4.64 -3.60
CA ARG A 111 0.24 4.29 -4.68
C ARG A 111 -0.33 4.66 -6.04
N PHE A 112 -1.60 4.31 -6.32
CA PHE A 112 -2.26 4.69 -7.56
C PHE A 112 -2.24 6.21 -7.80
N VAL A 113 -2.50 7.02 -6.77
CA VAL A 113 -2.46 8.48 -6.87
C VAL A 113 -1.03 8.99 -7.10
N GLN A 114 -0.05 8.48 -6.35
CA GLN A 114 1.36 8.82 -6.54
C GLN A 114 1.83 8.49 -7.96
N ASP A 115 1.44 7.32 -8.46
CA ASP A 115 1.75 6.84 -9.79
C ASP A 115 1.06 7.68 -10.87
N ALA A 116 -0.21 8.05 -10.69
CA ALA A 116 -0.93 8.88 -11.64
C ALA A 116 -0.36 10.31 -11.76
N ILE A 117 0.26 10.82 -10.70
CA ILE A 117 0.87 12.16 -10.67
C ILE A 117 2.30 12.13 -11.22
N THR A 118 2.98 10.97 -11.15
CA THR A 118 4.36 10.85 -11.61
C THR A 118 4.37 10.38 -13.07
N ASP A 119 4.89 11.19 -14.02
CA ASP A 119 5.08 10.83 -15.44
C ASP A 119 5.82 9.48 -15.65
N SER A 120 6.53 9.04 -14.61
CA SER A 120 7.09 7.70 -14.43
C SER A 120 6.12 6.58 -14.84
N SER A 121 4.86 6.61 -14.44
CA SER A 121 3.97 5.44 -14.56
C SER A 121 3.51 5.17 -16.00
N ALA A 122 3.26 6.22 -16.78
CA ALA A 122 2.95 6.08 -18.20
C ALA A 122 4.17 5.58 -18.98
N LYS A 123 5.37 6.04 -18.60
CA LYS A 123 6.64 5.56 -19.17
C LYS A 123 6.90 4.10 -18.80
N LEU A 124 6.72 3.73 -17.52
CA LEU A 124 6.86 2.37 -17.02
C LEU A 124 5.86 1.45 -17.73
N ARG A 125 4.58 1.83 -17.84
CA ARG A 125 3.57 1.03 -18.53
C ARG A 125 3.89 0.77 -20.00
N ARG A 126 4.38 1.80 -20.72
CA ARG A 126 4.84 1.66 -22.11
C ARG A 126 6.07 0.76 -22.23
N MET A 127 6.98 0.82 -21.26
CA MET A 127 8.15 -0.07 -21.20
C MET A 127 7.74 -1.52 -20.95
N MET A 128 6.72 -1.75 -20.11
CA MET A 128 6.21 -3.10 -19.84
C MET A 128 5.51 -3.72 -21.04
N SER A 129 4.69 -2.94 -21.74
CA SER A 129 3.94 -3.43 -22.89
C SER A 129 4.83 -3.80 -24.10
N SER A 130 6.08 -3.32 -24.12
CA SER A 130 7.04 -3.59 -25.20
C SER A 130 8.08 -4.66 -24.86
N THR A 131 8.13 -5.13 -23.61
CA THR A 131 9.15 -6.08 -23.18
C THR A 131 8.60 -7.51 -23.19
N ALA A 132 9.19 -8.36 -24.02
CA ALA A 132 8.90 -9.79 -24.03
C ALA A 132 9.61 -10.48 -22.85
N PHE A 133 8.89 -11.33 -22.15
CA PHE A 133 9.41 -12.18 -21.09
C PHE A 133 9.78 -13.55 -21.67
N ASP A 134 10.70 -14.24 -21.02
CA ASP A 134 11.04 -15.63 -21.32
C ASP A 134 9.79 -16.52 -21.14
N GLU A 135 9.45 -17.29 -22.17
CA GLU A 135 8.26 -18.15 -22.19
C GLU A 135 8.32 -19.28 -21.15
N SER A 136 9.51 -19.60 -20.65
CA SER A 136 9.70 -20.60 -19.59
C SER A 136 9.29 -20.10 -18.20
N LEU A 137 9.07 -18.80 -18.04
CA LEU A 137 8.73 -18.22 -16.74
C LEU A 137 7.25 -18.39 -16.41
N ARG A 138 7.02 -18.79 -15.16
CA ARG A 138 5.74 -18.79 -14.48
C ARG A 138 5.63 -17.54 -13.62
N LEU A 139 4.43 -16.98 -13.59
CA LEU A 139 4.11 -15.81 -12.77
C LEU A 139 3.15 -16.25 -11.67
N ASP A 140 3.49 -15.96 -10.41
CA ASP A 140 2.59 -16.08 -9.27
C ASP A 140 2.35 -14.69 -8.68
N ILE A 141 1.09 -14.33 -8.48
CA ILE A 141 0.68 -13.07 -7.84
C ILE A 141 -0.18 -13.40 -6.63
N GLY A 142 0.31 -13.07 -5.44
CA GLY A 142 -0.45 -13.24 -4.21
C GLY A 142 -0.71 -14.71 -3.84
N GLY A 143 0.06 -15.66 -4.35
CA GLY A 143 -0.03 -17.09 -4.06
C GLY A 143 -0.94 -17.82 -5.04
N VAL A 144 -1.27 -17.16 -6.15
CA VAL A 144 -2.12 -17.67 -7.21
C VAL A 144 -1.28 -17.70 -8.48
N ALA A 145 -1.00 -18.91 -8.95
CA ALA A 145 -0.36 -19.13 -10.23
C ALA A 145 -1.20 -18.48 -11.35
N HIS A 146 -0.56 -17.59 -12.11
CA HIS A 146 -1.17 -16.91 -13.23
C HIS A 146 -1.28 -17.88 -14.42
N GLY A 147 -2.49 -18.06 -14.94
CA GLY A 147 -2.74 -18.92 -16.09
C GLY A 147 -2.43 -18.19 -17.40
N GLY A 148 -1.25 -18.43 -17.97
CA GLY A 148 -0.86 -17.87 -19.26
C GLY A 148 0.62 -17.52 -19.33
N PRO A 149 1.09 -17.03 -20.50
CA PRO A 149 2.45 -16.54 -20.63
C PRO A 149 2.67 -15.33 -19.72
N CYS A 150 3.83 -15.27 -19.06
CA CYS A 150 4.21 -14.13 -18.25
C CYS A 150 4.26 -12.87 -19.12
N ASN A 151 3.57 -11.80 -18.71
CA ASN A 151 3.63 -10.52 -19.37
C ASN A 151 3.92 -9.40 -18.37
N GLY A 152 4.50 -8.32 -18.88
CA GLY A 152 4.89 -7.19 -18.05
C GLY A 152 3.70 -6.44 -17.42
N GLU A 153 2.55 -6.42 -18.08
CA GLU A 153 1.38 -5.71 -17.53
C GLU A 153 0.84 -6.41 -16.27
N ASP A 154 0.83 -7.74 -16.25
CA ASP A 154 0.39 -8.52 -15.09
C ASP A 154 1.37 -8.41 -13.92
N VAL A 155 2.68 -8.41 -14.19
CA VAL A 155 3.70 -8.10 -13.17
C VAL A 155 3.47 -6.71 -12.59
N TYR A 156 3.28 -5.70 -13.44
CA TYR A 156 3.01 -4.33 -13.01
C TYR A 156 1.73 -4.24 -12.16
N ASN A 157 0.65 -4.88 -12.60
CA ASN A 157 -0.62 -4.88 -11.89
C ASN A 157 -0.53 -5.60 -10.53
N GLY A 158 0.20 -6.72 -10.45
CA GLY A 158 0.44 -7.45 -9.20
C GLY A 158 1.22 -6.60 -8.20
N LEU A 159 2.30 -5.97 -8.66
CA LEU A 159 3.06 -5.04 -7.82
C LEU A 159 2.17 -3.86 -7.40
N LEU A 160 1.43 -3.24 -8.31
CA LEU A 160 0.58 -2.08 -8.00
C LEU A 160 -0.44 -2.36 -6.88
N ARG A 161 -1.00 -3.57 -6.84
CA ARG A 161 -1.91 -4.00 -5.76
C ARG A 161 -1.23 -4.14 -4.40
N GLY A 162 0.10 -4.17 -4.39
CA GLY A 162 0.89 -4.45 -3.20
C GLY A 162 0.86 -5.93 -2.82
N ASP A 163 0.65 -6.81 -3.80
CA ASP A 163 0.77 -8.25 -3.62
C ASP A 163 2.25 -8.66 -3.72
N PHE A 164 2.58 -9.86 -3.25
CA PHE A 164 3.86 -10.47 -3.58
C PHE A 164 3.79 -11.00 -5.02
N VAL A 165 4.86 -10.79 -5.78
CA VAL A 165 4.97 -11.25 -7.16
C VAL A 165 6.21 -12.11 -7.28
N ILE A 166 6.06 -13.30 -7.86
CA ILE A 166 7.12 -14.28 -8.08
C ILE A 166 7.21 -14.59 -9.57
N LEU A 167 8.39 -14.43 -10.13
CA LEU A 167 8.77 -14.95 -11.44
C LEU A 167 9.64 -16.18 -11.21
N SER A 168 9.22 -17.35 -11.66
CA SER A 168 9.97 -18.59 -11.46
C SER A 168 10.04 -19.44 -12.70
N ARG A 169 11.16 -20.12 -12.92
CA ARG A 169 11.26 -21.20 -13.93
C ARG A 169 10.87 -22.53 -13.31
N ASP A 170 11.28 -22.74 -12.06
CA ASP A 170 10.99 -23.88 -11.21
C ASP A 170 11.05 -23.46 -9.73
N ASP A 171 10.95 -24.42 -8.82
CA ASP A 171 10.93 -24.16 -7.37
C ASP A 171 12.29 -23.66 -6.82
N ASP A 172 13.37 -23.85 -7.59
CA ASP A 172 14.74 -23.53 -7.21
C ASP A 172 15.28 -22.28 -7.94
N HIS A 173 14.64 -21.84 -9.03
CA HIS A 173 15.00 -20.67 -9.82
C HIS A 173 13.87 -19.66 -9.82
N PHE A 174 13.97 -18.67 -8.94
CA PHE A 174 12.95 -17.64 -8.81
C PHE A 174 13.52 -16.26 -8.50
N PHE A 175 12.71 -15.27 -8.82
CA PHE A 175 12.87 -13.87 -8.46
C PHE A 175 11.55 -13.37 -7.91
N GLN A 176 11.55 -12.95 -6.64
CA GLN A 176 10.34 -12.59 -5.92
C GLN A 176 10.39 -11.21 -5.28
N THR A 177 9.20 -10.68 -5.03
CA THR A 177 9.00 -9.42 -4.32
C THR A 177 8.12 -9.59 -3.11
N ILE A 178 8.50 -8.95 -2.01
CA ILE A 178 7.73 -8.96 -0.77
C ILE A 178 7.38 -7.51 -0.42
N PRO A 179 6.08 -7.16 -0.32
CA PRO A 179 5.64 -5.84 0.11
C PRO A 179 6.16 -5.53 1.53
N HIS A 180 6.94 -4.46 1.69
CA HIS A 180 7.48 -4.08 3.00
C HIS A 180 7.72 -2.58 3.12
N GLY A 181 7.33 -1.98 4.25
CA GLY A 181 7.67 -0.60 4.59
C GLY A 181 7.23 0.46 3.57
N GLY A 182 6.16 0.20 2.79
CA GLY A 182 5.70 1.10 1.73
C GLY A 182 6.36 0.88 0.36
N GLY A 183 7.38 0.02 0.25
CA GLY A 183 7.97 -0.44 -1.01
C GLY A 183 7.96 -1.96 -1.12
N TYR A 184 9.01 -2.51 -1.72
CA TYR A 184 9.21 -3.95 -1.90
C TYR A 184 10.62 -4.35 -1.49
N ARG A 185 10.75 -5.50 -0.85
CA ARG A 185 12.00 -6.25 -0.83
C ARG A 185 12.06 -7.14 -2.05
N VAL A 186 13.25 -7.32 -2.58
CA VAL A 186 13.50 -8.16 -3.75
C VAL A 186 14.42 -9.29 -3.31
N GLU A 187 14.08 -10.51 -3.70
CA GLU A 187 14.84 -11.72 -3.38
C GLU A 187 14.95 -12.60 -4.61
N MET A 188 16.02 -13.38 -4.70
CA MET A 188 16.21 -14.34 -5.77
C MET A 188 16.94 -15.57 -5.30
N ARG A 189 16.70 -16.68 -6.00
CA ARG A 189 17.48 -17.91 -5.90
C ARG A 189 17.77 -18.42 -7.31
N GLU A 190 19.00 -18.83 -7.53
CA GLU A 190 19.48 -19.33 -8.83
C GLU A 190 19.94 -20.79 -8.68
N GLY A 191 19.00 -21.66 -8.35
CA GLY A 191 19.21 -23.09 -8.24
C GLY A 191 19.18 -23.61 -6.80
N ARG A 192 19.09 -24.93 -6.69
CA ARG A 192 18.77 -25.62 -5.44
C ARG A 192 19.82 -25.45 -4.35
N GLU A 193 21.08 -25.42 -4.75
CA GLU A 193 22.23 -25.29 -3.84
C GLU A 193 22.64 -23.82 -3.66
N ALA A 194 22.06 -22.90 -4.43
CA ALA A 194 22.35 -21.49 -4.30
C ALA A 194 21.68 -20.92 -3.04
N PRO A 195 22.40 -20.09 -2.26
CA PRO A 195 21.79 -19.43 -1.12
C PRO A 195 20.67 -18.49 -1.58
N LEU A 196 19.72 -18.24 -0.69
CA LEU A 196 18.73 -17.19 -0.93
C LEU A 196 19.42 -15.83 -0.87
N LEU A 197 19.33 -15.08 -1.96
CA LEU A 197 19.89 -13.74 -2.07
C LEU A 197 18.78 -12.70 -1.87
N ARG A 198 19.07 -11.65 -1.12
CA ARG A 198 18.24 -10.45 -1.05
C ARG A 198 18.96 -9.29 -1.71
N ALA A 199 18.19 -8.37 -2.26
CA ALA A 199 18.74 -7.15 -2.84
C ALA A 199 18.86 -6.04 -1.80
N TRP A 200 19.97 -5.30 -1.89
CA TRP A 200 20.20 -4.02 -1.24
C TRP A 200 20.54 -2.98 -2.28
N ARG A 201 20.18 -1.72 -2.02
CA ARG A 201 20.62 -0.59 -2.83
C ARG A 201 22.11 -0.33 -2.63
N ALA A 202 22.86 -0.23 -3.73
CA ALA A 202 24.29 0.09 -3.72
C ALA A 202 24.59 1.43 -3.03
N ASP A 203 23.68 2.41 -3.18
CA ASP A 203 23.84 3.79 -2.72
C ASP A 203 23.25 4.05 -1.33
N SER A 204 22.68 3.05 -0.65
CA SER A 204 21.99 3.22 0.63
C SER A 204 22.34 2.08 1.60
N PRO A 205 23.38 2.24 2.45
CA PRO A 205 23.73 1.23 3.43
C PRO A 205 22.67 1.11 4.54
N GLY A 206 22.43 -0.11 5.03
CA GLY A 206 21.53 -0.41 6.14
C GLY A 206 20.11 -0.81 5.74
N ALA A 207 19.18 -0.81 6.71
CA ALA A 207 17.81 -1.30 6.53
C ALA A 207 16.98 -0.51 5.51
N ALA A 208 17.31 0.76 5.28
CA ALA A 208 16.67 1.58 4.24
C ALA A 208 17.06 1.13 2.82
N GLY A 209 18.20 0.46 2.66
CA GLY A 209 18.65 -0.09 1.38
C GLY A 209 17.88 -1.32 0.91
N GLU A 210 17.09 -1.95 1.79
CA GLU A 210 16.33 -3.16 1.47
C GLU A 210 14.98 -2.88 0.82
N ILE A 211 14.52 -1.63 0.86
CA ILE A 211 13.19 -1.24 0.40
C ILE A 211 13.30 -0.49 -0.92
N PHE A 212 12.78 -1.10 -1.97
CA PHE A 212 12.76 -0.56 -3.32
C PHE A 212 11.41 0.09 -3.62
N ALA A 213 11.46 1.20 -4.35
CA ALA A 213 10.27 1.81 -4.92
C ALA A 213 9.75 0.95 -6.09
N LEU A 214 8.45 1.07 -6.40
CA LEU A 214 7.79 0.32 -7.47
C LEU A 214 8.57 0.37 -8.80
N ALA A 215 9.06 1.54 -9.20
CA ALA A 215 9.80 1.70 -10.45
C ALA A 215 11.08 0.85 -10.50
N HIS A 216 11.87 0.86 -9.41
CA HIS A 216 13.10 0.07 -9.31
C HIS A 216 12.81 -1.43 -9.24
N THR A 217 11.77 -1.81 -8.49
CA THR A 217 11.33 -3.21 -8.41
C THR A 217 10.87 -3.72 -9.77
N LEU A 218 10.12 -2.91 -10.51
CA LEU A 218 9.63 -3.25 -11.84
C LEU A 218 10.79 -3.40 -12.83
N ASP A 219 11.74 -2.46 -12.82
CA ASP A 219 12.94 -2.52 -13.67
C ASP A 219 13.75 -3.82 -13.43
N ALA A 220 13.92 -4.19 -12.16
CA ALA A 220 14.58 -5.44 -11.79
C ALA A 220 13.82 -6.69 -12.23
N MET A 221 12.50 -6.73 -12.03
CA MET A 221 11.62 -7.82 -12.47
C MET A 221 11.62 -7.98 -13.99
N VAL A 222 11.61 -6.87 -14.73
CA VAL A 222 11.71 -6.87 -16.20
C VAL A 222 13.07 -7.38 -16.65
N ALA A 223 14.15 -6.90 -16.04
CA ALA A 223 15.49 -7.34 -16.38
C ALA A 223 15.63 -8.85 -16.20
N TYR A 224 15.22 -9.38 -15.04
CA TYR A 224 15.20 -10.81 -14.78
C TYR A 224 14.32 -11.55 -15.78
N GLY A 225 13.07 -11.09 -15.96
CA GLY A 225 12.07 -11.75 -16.78
C GLY A 225 12.41 -11.78 -18.28
N SER A 226 13.17 -10.81 -18.76
CA SER A 226 13.63 -10.73 -20.16
C SER A 226 15.04 -11.27 -20.38
N GLY A 227 15.71 -11.78 -19.34
CA GLY A 227 17.10 -12.26 -19.42
C GLY A 227 18.13 -11.16 -19.64
N ARG A 228 17.78 -9.89 -19.38
CA ARG A 228 18.70 -8.75 -19.44
C ARG A 228 19.56 -8.70 -18.17
N PRO A 229 20.73 -8.05 -18.21
CA PRO A 229 21.52 -7.83 -16.99
C PRO A 229 20.69 -7.08 -15.94
N LEU A 230 20.77 -7.55 -14.70
CA LEU A 230 20.10 -6.93 -13.57
C LEU A 230 20.65 -5.51 -13.33
N PRO A 231 19.81 -4.55 -12.90
CA PRO A 231 20.24 -3.17 -12.68
C PRO A 231 21.39 -3.04 -11.69
N GLU A 232 22.37 -2.18 -12.00
CA GLU A 232 23.58 -1.97 -11.19
C GLU A 232 23.32 -1.41 -9.78
N PHE A 233 22.14 -0.81 -9.56
CA PHE A 233 21.75 -0.34 -8.23
C PHE A 233 21.46 -1.48 -7.24
N LEU A 234 21.34 -2.73 -7.71
CA LEU A 234 21.12 -3.92 -6.89
C LEU A 234 22.44 -4.55 -6.47
N VAL A 235 22.62 -4.71 -5.16
CA VAL A 235 23.70 -5.47 -4.55
C VAL A 235 23.09 -6.66 -3.83
N TRP A 236 23.52 -7.86 -4.22
CA TRP A 236 23.00 -9.11 -3.65
C TRP A 236 23.78 -9.48 -2.40
N LYS A 237 23.08 -9.86 -1.33
CA LYS A 237 23.70 -10.50 -0.16
C LYS A 237 22.95 -11.76 0.21
N GLU A 238 23.71 -12.73 0.67
CA GLU A 238 23.19 -13.97 1.22
C GLU A 238 22.40 -13.70 2.51
N ILE A 239 21.25 -14.35 2.60
CA ILE A 239 20.44 -14.38 3.80
C ILE A 239 20.73 -15.72 4.47
N ALA A 240 21.30 -15.68 5.67
CA ALA A 240 21.32 -16.85 6.53
C ALA A 240 19.87 -17.17 6.92
N ILE A 241 19.37 -18.32 6.49
CA ILE A 241 18.07 -18.88 6.89
C ILE A 241 18.25 -19.64 8.20
#